data_AF-A0A2E4D9I2-F1
#
_entry.id   AF-A0A2E4D9I2-F1
#
_cell.length_a   1.000
_cell.length_b   1.000
_cell.length_c   1.000
_cell.angle_alpha   90.00
_cell.angle_beta   90.00
_cell.angle_gamma   90.00
#
_symmetry.space_group_name_H-M   'P 1'
#
loop_
_entity.id
_entity.type
_entity.pdbx_description
1 polymer ?
#
loop_
_entity_poly.entity_id
_entity_poly.type
_entity_poly.pdbx_seq_one_letter_code
_entity_poly.pdbx_strand_id
1 'polypeptide(L)'
;MSERYPLLFRFIHWWVAFTVILNFFILEVGEVPHRYIGYIACLLVLIRVTLRTKRTISHYNPKAKYVYYLIWLGILFQGMTGFLMGTDTFWGSSTLEGMHELSAQIIVALASLHIGGVFLDAWRHKRRTWMLMISGVKEE
;
A
#
# COMPACT_ATOMS: atom_id res chain seq x y z
N MET A 1 8.35 -19.63 -22.54
CA MET A 1 9.27 -18.93 -21.61
C MET A 1 8.44 -18.35 -20.48
N SER A 2 8.64 -18.80 -19.23
CA SER A 2 7.90 -18.24 -18.08
C SER A 2 8.29 -16.77 -17.89
N GLU A 3 7.38 -15.84 -18.20
CA GLU A 3 7.66 -14.42 -18.01
C GLU A 3 7.77 -14.09 -16.52
N ARG A 4 8.98 -13.74 -16.06
CA ARG A 4 9.23 -13.37 -14.66
C ARG A 4 9.07 -11.87 -14.46
N TYR A 5 8.32 -11.44 -13.46
CA TYR A 5 8.23 -10.04 -13.05
C TYR A 5 9.57 -9.53 -12.48
N PRO A 6 9.97 -8.29 -12.80
CA PRO A 6 11.20 -7.70 -12.27
C PRO A 6 11.25 -7.80 -10.75
N LEU A 7 12.42 -8.14 -10.20
CA LEU A 7 12.63 -8.22 -8.75
C LEU A 7 12.33 -6.88 -8.07
N LEU A 8 12.72 -5.76 -8.68
CA LEU A 8 12.51 -4.41 -8.17
C LEU A 8 11.03 -4.10 -7.91
N PHE A 9 10.12 -4.51 -8.80
CA PHE A 9 8.69 -4.26 -8.64
C PHE A 9 8.12 -4.98 -7.42
N ARG A 10 8.52 -6.24 -7.21
CA ARG A 10 8.12 -7.04 -6.05
C ARG A 10 8.75 -6.50 -4.78
N PHE A 11 10.03 -6.16 -4.82
CA PHE A 11 10.76 -5.59 -3.70
C PHE A 11 10.08 -4.31 -3.19
N ILE A 12 9.77 -3.36 -4.08
CA ILE A 12 9.09 -2.11 -3.70
C ILE A 12 7.69 -2.40 -3.14
N HIS A 13 6.94 -3.34 -3.71
CA HIS A 13 5.65 -3.72 -3.15
C HIS A 13 5.75 -4.22 -1.70
N TRP A 14 6.69 -5.14 -1.44
CA TRP A 14 6.90 -5.69 -0.10
C TRP A 14 7.40 -4.64 0.89
N TRP A 15 8.23 -3.70 0.44
CA TRP A 15 8.65 -2.57 1.27
C TRP A 15 7.50 -1.60 1.59
N VAL A 16 6.59 -1.32 0.65
CA VAL A 16 5.37 -0.55 0.96
C VAL A 16 4.56 -1.29 2.02
N ALA A 17 4.31 -2.59 1.85
CA ALA A 17 3.56 -3.39 2.82
C ALA A 17 4.24 -3.40 4.20
N PHE A 18 5.57 -3.56 4.23
CA PHE A 18 6.36 -3.51 5.46
C PHE A 18 6.24 -2.16 6.16
N THR A 19 6.35 -1.04 5.43
CA THR A 19 6.20 0.29 6.03
C THR A 19 4.81 0.49 6.61
N VAL A 20 3.74 0.03 5.94
CA VAL A 20 2.37 0.12 6.45
C VAL A 20 2.21 -0.70 7.74
N ILE A 21 2.72 -1.92 7.77
CA ILE A 21 2.64 -2.80 8.95
C ILE A 21 3.40 -2.16 10.12
N LEU A 22 4.64 -1.72 9.88
CA LEU A 22 5.48 -1.11 10.90
C LEU A 22 4.83 0.15 11.46
N ASN A 23 4.32 1.03 10.59
CA ASN A 23 3.76 2.32 10.97
C ASN A 23 2.43 2.20 11.75
N PHE A 24 1.58 1.22 11.39
CA PHE A 24 0.27 1.04 12.01
C PHE A 24 0.30 0.18 13.28
N PHE A 25 1.09 -0.90 13.31
CA PHE A 25 1.03 -1.90 14.39
C PHE A 25 2.16 -1.80 15.41
N ILE A 26 3.29 -1.17 15.06
CA ILE A 26 4.52 -1.25 15.86
C ILE A 26 4.96 0.12 16.36
N LEU A 27 4.92 1.13 15.49
CA LEU A 27 5.45 2.46 15.82
C LEU A 27 4.40 3.30 16.55
N GLU A 28 4.83 3.96 17.61
CA GLU A 28 4.01 4.90 18.36
C GLU A 28 3.64 6.12 17.52
N VAL A 29 2.37 6.49 17.55
CA VAL A 29 1.83 7.61 16.75
C VAL A 29 2.45 8.92 17.22
N GLY A 30 2.88 9.77 16.27
CA GLY A 30 3.49 11.07 16.55
C GLY A 30 5.00 11.04 16.81
N GLU A 31 5.55 9.88 17.19
CA GLU A 31 6.99 9.71 17.42
C GLU A 31 7.82 9.86 16.15
N VAL A 32 9.10 10.23 16.32
CA VAL A 32 10.03 10.47 15.21
C VAL A 32 10.09 9.30 14.22
N PRO A 33 10.17 8.02 14.65
CA PRO A 33 10.19 6.89 13.73
C PRO A 33 8.91 6.75 12.91
N HIS A 34 7.74 7.01 13.50
CA HIS A 34 6.46 6.94 12.81
C HIS A 34 6.42 7.95 11.65
N ARG A 35 6.91 9.17 11.86
CA ARG A 35 6.97 10.20 10.81
C ARG A 35 7.89 9.81 9.65
N TYR A 36 9.12 9.37 9.94
CA TYR A 36 10.07 8.99 8.89
C TYR A 36 9.61 7.78 8.08
N ILE A 37 9.07 6.74 8.74
CA ILE A 37 8.53 5.58 8.04
C ILE A 37 7.31 5.97 7.19
N GLY A 38 6.47 6.89 7.65
CA GLY A 38 5.38 7.47 6.86
C GLY A 38 5.89 8.13 5.57
N TYR A 39 6.92 8.98 5.65
CA TYR A 39 7.52 9.61 4.46
C TYR A 39 8.17 8.60 3.51
N ILE A 40 8.82 7.57 4.04
CA ILE A 40 9.37 6.47 3.23
C ILE A 40 8.23 5.73 2.51
N ALA A 41 7.11 5.47 3.17
CA ALA A 41 5.94 4.86 2.54
C ALA A 41 5.42 5.72 1.36
N CYS A 42 5.32 7.04 1.53
CA CYS A 42 4.93 7.96 0.47
C CYS A 42 5.91 7.91 -0.72
N LEU A 43 7.22 7.97 -0.44
CA LEU A 43 8.25 7.89 -1.47
C LEU A 43 8.18 6.58 -2.26
N LEU A 44 8.05 5.44 -1.56
CA LEU A 44 7.94 4.13 -2.19
C LEU A 44 6.69 4.02 -3.06
N VAL A 45 5.55 4.60 -2.63
CA VAL A 45 4.33 4.66 -3.43
C VAL A 45 4.54 5.51 -4.69
N LEU A 46 5.17 6.68 -4.58
CA LEU A 46 5.48 7.54 -5.74
C LEU A 46 6.37 6.80 -6.74
N ILE A 47 7.45 6.17 -6.27
CA ILE A 47 8.31 5.35 -7.13
C ILE A 47 7.47 4.25 -7.80
N ARG A 48 6.67 3.52 -7.02
CA ARG A 48 5.84 2.41 -7.52
C ARG A 48 4.88 2.83 -8.64
N VAL A 49 4.27 4.01 -8.54
CA VAL A 49 3.35 4.55 -9.57
C VAL A 49 4.10 4.86 -10.87
N THR A 50 5.36 5.31 -10.79
CA THR A 50 6.17 5.60 -11.98
C THR A 50 6.75 4.35 -12.65
N LEU A 51 6.87 3.24 -11.91
CA LEU A 51 7.37 1.98 -12.45
C LEU A 51 6.37 1.37 -13.44
N ARG A 52 6.56 1.71 -14.73
CA ARG A 52 5.81 1.11 -15.83
C ARG A 52 6.37 -0.25 -16.21
N THR A 53 5.62 -1.30 -15.95
CA THR A 53 5.81 -2.59 -16.63
C THR A 53 4.97 -2.59 -17.91
N LYS A 54 5.59 -2.83 -19.07
CA LYS A 54 4.90 -2.94 -20.39
C LYS A 54 3.95 -4.15 -20.50
N ARG A 55 3.62 -4.83 -19.40
CA ARG A 55 2.84 -6.07 -19.42
C ARG A 55 1.39 -5.79 -19.08
N THR A 56 0.50 -6.33 -19.89
CA THR A 56 -0.93 -6.37 -19.63
C THR A 56 -1.20 -7.32 -18.46
N ILE A 57 -1.38 -6.78 -17.27
CA ILE A 57 -1.92 -7.56 -16.16
C ILE A 57 -3.39 -7.84 -16.53
N SER A 58 -3.70 -9.08 -16.88
CA SER A 58 -5.08 -9.53 -17.01
C SER A 58 -5.72 -9.48 -15.62
N HIS A 59 -6.44 -8.40 -15.34
CA HIS A 59 -7.27 -8.30 -14.16
C HIS A 59 -8.60 -9.02 -14.47
N TYR A 60 -8.83 -10.18 -13.84
CA TYR A 60 -10.08 -10.92 -14.04
C TYR A 60 -11.29 -10.11 -13.53
N ASN A 61 -11.12 -9.43 -12.40
CA ASN A 61 -12.02 -8.37 -11.97
C ASN A 61 -11.37 -7.01 -12.28
N PRO A 62 -11.84 -6.28 -13.31
CA PRO A 62 -11.28 -4.97 -13.66
C PRO A 62 -11.45 -3.94 -12.54
N LYS A 63 -12.32 -4.20 -11.54
CA LYS A 63 -12.50 -3.35 -10.37
C LYS A 63 -11.48 -3.60 -9.25
N ALA A 64 -10.79 -4.75 -9.25
CA ALA A 64 -9.77 -5.05 -8.23
C ALA A 64 -8.63 -4.02 -8.22
N LYS A 65 -8.39 -3.36 -9.36
CA LYS A 65 -7.40 -2.29 -9.46
C LYS A 65 -7.68 -1.06 -8.61
N TYR A 66 -8.95 -0.76 -8.36
CA TYR A 66 -9.33 0.41 -7.59
C TYR A 66 -8.94 0.28 -6.12
N VAL A 67 -8.93 -0.94 -5.55
CA VAL A 67 -8.56 -1.15 -4.15
C VAL A 67 -7.12 -0.70 -3.89
N TYR A 68 -6.16 -1.14 -4.71
CA TYR A 68 -4.77 -0.72 -4.51
C TYR A 68 -4.51 0.73 -4.92
N TYR A 69 -5.28 1.31 -5.85
CA TYR A 69 -5.23 2.76 -6.11
C TYR A 69 -5.72 3.58 -4.90
N LEU A 70 -6.79 3.14 -4.24
CA LEU A 70 -7.29 3.79 -3.03
C LEU A 70 -6.29 3.67 -1.87
N ILE A 71 -5.62 2.53 -1.72
CA ILE A 71 -4.53 2.37 -0.73
C ILE A 71 -3.40 3.37 -1.01
N TRP A 72 -2.96 3.51 -2.27
CA TRP A 72 -1.89 4.46 -2.62
C TRP A 72 -2.29 5.91 -2.33
N LEU A 73 -3.50 6.30 -2.73
CA LEU A 73 -4.03 7.63 -2.43
C LEU A 73 -4.15 7.86 -0.92
N GLY A 74 -4.60 6.86 -0.16
CA GLY A 74 -4.65 6.91 1.30
C GLY A 74 -3.28 7.12 1.93
N ILE A 75 -2.25 6.40 1.50
CA ILE A 75 -0.88 6.56 2.02
C ILE A 75 -0.34 7.96 1.72
N LEU A 76 -0.60 8.51 0.52
CA LEU A 76 -0.20 9.88 0.19
C LEU A 76 -0.96 10.91 1.03
N PHE A 77 -2.26 10.69 1.26
CA PHE A 77 -3.07 11.52 2.14
C PHE A 77 -2.58 11.47 3.59
N GLN A 78 -2.18 10.31 4.10
CA GLN A 78 -1.55 10.13 5.41
C GLN A 78 -0.26 10.95 5.56
N GLY A 79 0.62 10.88 4.57
CA GLY A 79 1.85 11.69 4.57
C GLY A 79 1.56 13.19 4.57
N MET A 80 0.55 13.62 3.81
CA MET A 80 0.10 15.01 3.77
C MET A 80 -0.46 15.49 5.11
N THR A 81 -1.40 14.75 5.71
CA THR A 81 -1.99 15.13 7.01
C THR A 81 -0.95 15.06 8.13
N GLY A 82 -0.10 14.05 8.14
CA GLY A 82 0.99 13.93 9.11
C GLY A 82 2.03 15.06 8.99
N PHE A 83 2.33 15.52 7.77
CA PHE A 83 3.16 16.71 7.56
C PHE A 83 2.47 17.98 8.08
N LEU A 84 1.19 18.19 7.73
CA LEU A 84 0.43 19.36 8.15
C LEU A 84 0.32 19.45 9.68
N MET A 85 0.11 18.33 10.39
CA MET A 85 0.07 18.30 11.86
C MET A 85 1.38 18.80 12.52
N GLY A 86 2.51 18.69 11.82
CA GLY A 86 3.79 19.23 12.28
C GLY A 86 4.03 20.71 11.98
N THR A 87 3.07 21.39 11.32
CA THR A 87 3.18 22.81 10.98
C THR A 87 2.47 23.69 12.02
N ASP A 88 2.99 24.90 12.25
CA ASP A 88 2.43 25.84 13.24
C ASP A 88 0.94 26.16 12.99
N THR A 89 0.50 26.17 11.74
CA THR A 89 -0.89 26.46 11.35
C THR A 89 -1.89 25.40 11.83
N PHE A 90 -1.49 24.13 11.88
CA PHE A 90 -2.38 23.01 12.20
C PHE A 90 -1.97 22.23 13.46
N TRP A 91 -1.04 22.79 14.23
CA TRP A 91 -0.58 22.20 15.48
C TRP A 91 -1.73 22.01 16.46
N GLY A 92 -1.91 20.78 16.96
CA GLY A 92 -2.98 20.42 17.92
C GLY A 92 -4.41 20.46 17.35
N SER A 93 -4.56 20.43 16.02
CA SER A 93 -5.88 20.40 15.37
C SER A 93 -6.51 19.01 15.49
N SER A 94 -7.51 18.88 16.37
CA SER A 94 -8.28 17.64 16.57
C SER A 94 -8.99 17.16 15.30
N THR A 95 -9.42 18.08 14.43
CA THR A 95 -9.99 17.73 13.12
C THR A 95 -8.94 17.04 12.24
N LEU A 96 -7.73 17.58 12.18
CA LEU A 96 -6.68 17.02 11.33
C LEU A 96 -6.16 15.69 11.89
N GLU A 97 -6.02 15.58 13.21
CA GLU A 97 -5.74 14.34 13.92
C GLU A 97 -6.80 13.27 13.61
N GLY A 98 -8.09 13.60 13.73
CA GLY A 98 -9.18 12.70 13.40
C GLY A 98 -9.20 12.27 11.93
N MET A 99 -8.88 13.17 11.00
CA MET A 99 -8.73 12.83 9.58
C MET A 99 -7.55 11.88 9.34
N HIS A 100 -6.43 12.10 10.04
CA HIS A 100 -5.26 11.23 9.97
C HIS A 100 -5.60 9.84 10.53
N GLU A 101 -6.21 9.75 11.71
CA GLU A 101 -6.59 8.47 12.31
C GLU A 101 -7.62 7.71 11.46
N LEU A 102 -8.70 8.38 11.04
CA LEU A 102 -9.75 7.76 10.21
C LEU A 102 -9.18 7.22 8.90
N SER A 103 -8.32 8.00 8.23
CA SER A 103 -7.70 7.54 6.98
C SER A 103 -6.75 6.36 7.20
N ALA A 104 -6.03 6.29 8.33
CA ALA A 104 -5.24 5.11 8.68
C ALA A 104 -6.11 3.86 8.83
N GLN A 105 -7.25 3.95 9.53
CA GLN A 105 -8.20 2.84 9.68
C GLN A 105 -8.77 2.38 8.33
N ILE A 106 -9.12 3.33 7.45
CA ILE A 106 -9.60 3.03 6.09
C ILE A 106 -8.52 2.32 5.27
N ILE A 107 -7.25 2.74 5.35
CA ILE A 107 -6.14 2.07 4.64
C ILE A 107 -6.00 0.62 5.10
N VAL A 108 -6.07 0.36 6.40
CA VAL A 108 -5.99 -1.02 6.94
C VAL A 108 -7.18 -1.86 6.50
N ALA A 109 -8.40 -1.30 6.49
CA ALA A 109 -9.58 -1.97 5.96
C ALA A 109 -9.41 -2.31 4.47
N LEU A 110 -8.95 -1.37 3.65
CA LEU A 110 -8.67 -1.59 2.23
C LEU A 110 -7.55 -2.61 2.01
N ALA A 111 -6.49 -2.58 2.82
CA ALA A 111 -5.40 -3.56 2.76
C ALA A 111 -5.91 -4.97 3.11
N SER A 112 -6.79 -5.07 4.11
CA SER A 112 -7.45 -6.34 4.47
C SER A 112 -8.32 -6.86 3.33
N LEU A 113 -9.10 -5.98 2.68
CA LEU A 113 -9.88 -6.31 1.49
C LEU A 113 -8.98 -6.73 0.31
N HIS A 114 -7.83 -6.07 0.14
CA HIS A 114 -6.86 -6.43 -0.90
C HIS A 114 -6.31 -7.85 -0.69
N ILE A 115 -5.85 -8.15 0.53
CA ILE A 115 -5.34 -9.47 0.90
C ILE A 115 -6.44 -10.53 0.76
N GLY A 116 -7.62 -10.27 1.33
CA GLY A 116 -8.78 -11.16 1.24
C GLY A 116 -9.21 -11.42 -0.20
N GLY A 117 -9.16 -10.40 -1.06
CA GLY A 117 -9.43 -10.54 -2.49
C GLY A 117 -8.43 -11.46 -3.21
N VAL A 118 -7.14 -11.37 -2.88
CA VAL A 118 -6.10 -12.26 -3.42
C VAL A 118 -6.32 -13.71 -2.97
N PHE A 119 -6.63 -13.94 -1.69
CA PHE A 119 -6.93 -15.28 -1.17
C PHE A 119 -8.22 -15.86 -1.77
N LEU A 120 -9.27 -15.06 -1.89
CA LEU A 120 -10.53 -15.47 -2.49
C LEU A 120 -10.37 -15.83 -3.97
N ASP A 121 -9.59 -15.04 -4.71
CA ASP A 121 -9.24 -15.35 -6.10
C ASP A 121 -8.48 -16.68 -6.19
N ALA A 122 -7.49 -16.88 -5.32
CA ALA A 122 -6.72 -18.10 -5.28
C ALA A 122 -7.59 -19.33 -4.98
N TRP A 123 -8.53 -19.21 -4.03
CA TRP A 123 -9.44 -20.30 -3.67
C TRP A 123 -10.47 -20.60 -4.77
N ARG A 124 -11.15 -19.58 -5.31
CA ARG A 124 -12.20 -19.76 -6.33
C ARG A 124 -11.67 -20.28 -7.65
N HIS A 125 -10.49 -19.82 -8.06
CA HIS A 125 -9.91 -20.14 -9.36
C HIS A 125 -8.80 -21.18 -9.29
N LYS A 126 -8.55 -21.78 -8.11
CA LYS A 126 -7.52 -22.82 -7.86
C LYS A 126 -6.14 -22.47 -8.41
N ARG A 127 -5.77 -21.19 -8.36
CA ARG A 127 -4.50 -20.66 -8.88
C ARG A 127 -3.74 -19.92 -7.78
N ARG A 128 -2.42 -19.81 -7.92
CA ARG A 128 -1.57 -19.21 -6.90
C ARG A 128 -1.27 -17.74 -7.23
N THR A 129 -2.30 -16.91 -7.30
CA THR A 129 -2.13 -15.46 -7.62
C THR A 129 -1.25 -14.73 -6.62
N TRP A 130 -1.28 -15.13 -5.35
CA TRP A 130 -0.37 -14.62 -4.33
C TRP A 130 1.12 -14.96 -4.61
N MET A 131 1.40 -16.08 -5.27
CA MET A 131 2.78 -16.47 -5.60
C MET A 131 3.43 -15.53 -6.62
N LEU A 132 2.65 -14.77 -7.39
CA LEU A 132 3.19 -13.78 -8.33
C LEU A 132 4.12 -12.79 -7.61
N MET A 133 3.79 -12.40 -6.38
CA MET A 133 4.59 -11.44 -5.62
C MET A 133 5.83 -12.05 -4.96
N ILE A 134 5.92 -13.38 -4.89
CA ILE A 134 7.06 -14.11 -4.32
C ILE A 134 7.95 -14.64 -5.45
N SER A 135 7.43 -15.53 -6.29
CA SER A 135 8.20 -16.17 -7.37
C SER A 135 8.44 -15.23 -8.55
N GLY A 136 7.54 -14.27 -8.77
CA GLY A 136 7.51 -13.45 -9.98
C GLY A 136 7.04 -14.21 -11.21
N VAL A 137 6.74 -15.51 -11.09
CA VAL A 137 6.31 -16.36 -12.20
C VAL A 137 4.79 -16.39 -12.18
N LYS A 138 4.18 -16.09 -13.33
CA LYS A 138 2.76 -16.33 -13.53
C LYS A 138 2.59 -17.82 -13.84
N GLU A 139 2.06 -18.58 -12.88
CA GLU A 139 1.57 -19.94 -13.15
C GLU A 139 0.29 -19.80 -13.99
N GLU A 140 0.27 -20.46 -15.15
CA GLU A 140 -0.93 -20.56 -16.00
C GLU A 140 -1.92 -21.56 -15.43
#